data_AF-A0A7W8N7C4-F1
#
_entry.id   AF-A0A7W8N7C4-F1
#
_cell.length_a   1.000
_cell.length_b   1.000
_cell.length_c   1.000
_cell.angle_alpha   90.00
_cell.angle_beta   90.00
_cell.angle_gamma   90.00
#
_symmetry.space_group_name_H-M   'P 1'
#
loop_
_entity.id
_entity.type
_entity.pdbx_description
1 polymer ?
#
loop_
_entity_poly.entity_id
_entity_poly.type
_entity_poly.pdbx_seq_one_letter_code
_entity_poly.pdbx_strand_id
1 'polypeptide(L)' 'MMQQIIRFLVEHPEIVEKLQNGTVSLIGLSELEGKAVIKAFSESIHPLRYWM' A
#
# COMPACT_ATOMS: atom_id res chain seq x y z
N MET A 1 -12.23 6.90 -5.48
CA MET A 1 -11.00 6.48 -6.19
C MET A 1 -10.01 5.81 -5.25
N MET A 2 -9.42 6.52 -4.29
CA MET A 2 -8.36 5.98 -3.42
C MET A 2 -8.74 4.75 -2.59
N GLN A 3 -9.98 4.69 -2.08
CA GLN A 3 -10.48 3.53 -1.33
C GLN A 3 -10.54 2.23 -2.16
N GLN A 4 -10.75 2.33 -3.47
CA GLN A 4 -10.79 1.15 -4.35
C GLN A 4 -9.38 0.57 -4.56
N ILE A 5 -8.38 1.45 -4.70
CA ILE A 5 -6.96 1.06 -4.82
C ILE A 5 -6.48 0.43 -3.51
N ILE A 6 -6.80 1.04 -2.37
CA ILE A 6 -6.43 0.48 -1.06
C ILE A 6 -7.11 -0.87 -0.84
N ARG A 7 -8.40 -1.00 -1.16
CA ARG A 7 -9.12 -2.26 -1.02
C ARG A 7 -8.54 -3.35 -1.92
N PHE A 8 -8.21 -3.03 -3.16
CA PHE A 8 -7.53 -3.93 -4.08
C PHE A 8 -6.16 -4.39 -3.55
N LEU A 9 -5.36 -3.48 -2.98
CA LEU A 9 -4.06 -3.82 -2.40
C LEU A 9 -4.17 -4.65 -1.10
N VAL A 10 -5.25 -4.45 -0.33
CA VAL A 10 -5.55 -5.28 0.85
C VAL A 10 -6.03 -6.68 0.45
N GLU A 11 -6.81 -6.79 -0.62
CA GLU A 11 -7.27 -8.09 -1.15
C GLU A 11 -6.17 -8.87 -1.90
N HIS A 12 -5.14 -8.17 -2.41
CA HIS A 12 -4.02 -8.73 -3.16
C HIS A 12 -2.66 -8.39 -2.53
N PRO A 13 -2.29 -9.01 -1.39
CA PRO A 13 -0.99 -8.78 -0.75
C PRO A 13 0.20 -9.14 -1.66
N GLU A 14 0.03 -10.07 -2.61
CA GLU A 14 1.06 -10.42 -3.58
C GLU A 14 1.44 -9.27 -4.52
N ILE A 15 0.53 -8.31 -4.72
CA ILE A 15 0.79 -7.10 -5.52
C ILE A 15 1.57 -6.09 -4.68
N VAL A 16 1.34 -6.04 -3.37
CA VAL A 16 2.09 -5.20 -2.44
C VAL A 16 3.56 -5.62 -2.39
N GLU A 17 3.85 -6.93 -2.35
CA GLU A 17 5.23 -7.44 -2.47
C GLU A 17 5.88 -7.04 -3.81
N LYS A 18 5.14 -7.15 -4.91
CA LYS A 18 5.65 -6.73 -6.23
C LYS A 18 5.85 -5.22 -6.32
N LEU A 19 5.04 -4.42 -5.63
CA LEU A 19 5.22 -2.97 -5.50
C LEU A 19 6.49 -2.64 -4.73
N GLN A 20 6.73 -3.33 -3.60
CA GLN A 20 7.94 -3.16 -2.79
C GLN A 20 9.20 -3.58 -3.55
N ASN A 21 9.12 -4.66 -4.33
CA ASN A 21 10.21 -5.13 -5.19
C ASN A 21 10.38 -4.29 -6.48
N GLY A 22 9.57 -3.25 -6.69
CA GLY A 22 9.64 -2.39 -7.89
C GLY A 22 9.25 -3.10 -9.19
N THR A 23 8.60 -4.25 -9.11
CA THR A 23 8.17 -5.06 -10.27
C THR A 23 6.90 -4.51 -10.90
N VAL A 24 6.07 -3.80 -10.14
CA VAL A 24 4.86 -3.13 -10.61
C VAL A 24 4.79 -1.70 -10.06
N SER A 25 4.07 -0.81 -10.75
CA SER A 25 3.86 0.58 -10.32
C SER A 25 2.37 0.90 -10.27
N LEU A 26 1.97 1.73 -9.30
CA LEU A 26 0.60 2.22 -9.19
C LEU A 26 0.38 3.32 -10.24
N ILE A 27 -0.49 3.04 -11.20
CA ILE A 27 -0.87 3.98 -12.26
C ILE A 27 -1.95 4.93 -11.72
N GLY A 28 -1.80 6.23 -11.95
CA GLY A 28 -2.76 7.25 -11.51
C GLY A 28 -2.51 7.80 -10.10
N LEU A 29 -1.37 7.47 -9.50
CA LEU A 29 -0.87 8.11 -8.29
C LEU A 29 0.37 8.95 -8.61
N SER A 30 0.49 10.08 -7.94
CA SER A 30 1.72 10.87 -7.96
C SER A 30 2.85 10.11 -7.27
N GLU A 31 4.10 10.42 -7.59
CA GLU A 31 5.26 9.73 -7.00
C GLU A 31 5.29 9.78 -5.47
N LEU A 32 4.80 10.89 -4.89
CA LEU A 32 4.62 11.05 -3.44
C LEU A 32 3.54 10.13 -2.87
N GLU A 33 2.41 9.97 -3.57
CA GLU A 33 1.31 9.12 -3.14
C GLU A 33 1.70 7.64 -3.23
N GLY A 34 2.40 7.24 -4.30
CA GLY A 34 2.96 5.90 -4.43
C GLY A 34 3.92 5.56 -3.29
N LYS A 35 4.82 6.48 -2.93
CA LYS A 35 5.72 6.34 -1.77
C LYS A 35 4.96 6.24 -0.45
N ALA A 36 3.91 7.03 -0.25
CA ALA A 36 3.09 6.98 0.96
C ALA A 36 2.36 5.65 1.12
N VAL A 37 1.81 5.10 0.02
CA VAL A 37 1.17 3.78 0.01
C VAL A 37 2.20 2.69 0.33
N ILE A 38 3.34 2.67 -0.36
CA ILE A 38 4.40 1.67 -0.08
C ILE A 38 4.87 1.76 1.37
N LYS A 39 5.04 2.97 1.91
CA LYS A 39 5.42 3.18 3.31
C LYS A 39 4.37 2.64 4.29
N ALA A 40 3.09 2.90 4.03
CA ALA A 40 1.98 2.41 4.88
C ALA A 40 1.86 0.88 4.90
N PHE A 41 2.28 0.20 3.82
CA PHE A 41 2.32 -1.27 3.76
C PHE A 41 3.67 -1.87 4.20
N SER A 42 4.77 -1.09 4.17
CA SER A 42 6.12 -1.54 4.55
C SER A 42 6.39 -1.40 6.04
N GLU A 43 5.85 -0.36 6.69
CA GLU A 43 5.70 -0.37 8.13
C GLU A 43 4.72 -1.49 8.43
N SER A 44 5.26 -2.66 8.83
CA SER A 44 4.50 -3.80 9.32
C SER A 44 3.33 -3.28 10.11
N ILE A 45 2.13 -3.79 9.82
CA ILE A 45 0.93 -3.57 10.62
C ILE A 45 1.23 -4.09 12.02
N HIS A 46 2.00 -3.34 12.81
CA HIS A 46 1.83 -3.28 14.22
C HIS A 46 0.41 -2.77 14.33
N PRO A 47 -0.55 -3.60 14.78
CA PRO A 47 -1.90 -3.11 14.99
C PRO A 47 -1.71 -1.86 15.84
N LEU A 48 -2.11 -0.71 15.29
CA LEU A 48 -2.08 0.55 16.01
C LEU A 48 -2.79 0.24 17.31
N ARG A 49 -2.01 0.20 18.39
CA ARG A 49 -2.44 -0.09 19.76
C ARG A 49 -3.23 1.11 20.28
N TYR A 50 -4.20 1.55 19.49
CA TYR A 50 -4.99 2.78 19.59
C TYR A 50 -6.50 2.48 19.61
N TRP A 51 -6.85 1.26 20.04
CA TRP A 51 -8.22 0.91 20.46
C TRP A 51 -8.22 0.23 21.85
N MET A 52 -7.39 0.72 22.77
CA MET A 52 -7.65 0.54 24.21
C MET A 52 -8.17 1.84 24.79
#